data_AF-A0A6G9W7M3-F1
#
_entry.id   AF-A0A6G9W7M3-F1
#
_cell.length_a   1.000
_cell.length_b   1.000
_cell.length_c   1.000
_cell.angle_alpha   90.00
_cell.angle_beta   90.00
_cell.angle_gamma   90.00
#
_symmetry.space_group_name_H-M   'P 1'
#
loop_
_entity.id
_entity.type
_entity.pdbx_description
1 polymer ?
#
loop_
_entity_poly.entity_id
_entity_poly.type
_entity_poly.pdbx_seq_one_letter_code
_entity_poly.pdbx_strand_id
1 'polypeptide(L)'
;MNAVLPKYRLERDDLVRIANVPYRPISPSASGYLMVRNDLPGGLTEEITHEELAKFVRRGDLQHERGHFAPAQEANRPRSPEAMMRGASAEDLEQARLRECYV
;
A
#
# COMPACT_ATOMS: atom_id res chain seq x y z
N MET A 1 5.66 10.55 -20.32
CA MET A 1 5.95 9.26 -19.66
C MET A 1 4.74 8.91 -18.82
N ASN A 2 3.93 7.94 -19.24
CA ASN A 2 2.76 7.50 -18.45
C ASN A 2 3.27 6.81 -17.19
N ALA A 3 3.20 7.49 -16.05
CA ALA A 3 3.40 6.86 -14.77
C ALA A 3 2.29 5.82 -14.61
N VAL A 4 2.65 4.54 -14.72
CA VAL A 4 1.76 3.44 -14.33
C VAL A 4 1.57 3.61 -12.83
N LEU A 5 0.49 4.27 -12.43
CA LEU A 5 0.10 4.39 -11.02
C LEU A 5 -0.05 2.95 -10.49
N PRO A 6 0.81 2.50 -9.55
CA PRO A 6 0.67 1.17 -9.02
C PRO A 6 -0.69 1.07 -8.31
N LYS A 7 -1.49 0.06 -8.68
CA LYS A 7 -2.82 -0.20 -8.10
C LYS A 7 -2.76 -0.39 -6.57
N TYR A 8 -1.58 -0.65 -6.02
CA TYR A 8 -1.32 -0.82 -4.60
C TYR A 8 -0.32 0.22 -4.14
N ARG A 9 -0.72 1.00 -3.12
CA ARG A 9 0.16 1.90 -2.39
C ARG A 9 0.49 1.24 -1.06
N LEU A 10 1.59 0.50 -1.04
CA LEU A 10 2.08 -0.16 0.17
C LEU A 10 2.93 0.83 0.96
N GLU A 11 2.63 0.95 2.24
CA GLU A 11 3.37 1.80 3.17
C GLU A 11 4.29 0.98 4.06
N ARG A 12 5.32 1.61 4.61
CA ARG A 12 6.33 0.92 5.43
C ARG A 12 5.74 0.27 6.69
N ASP A 13 4.60 0.76 7.14
CA ASP A 13 3.94 0.25 8.34
C ASP A 13 2.83 -0.76 8.04
N ASP A 14 2.69 -1.15 6.78
CA ASP A 14 1.77 -2.19 6.37
C ASP A 14 2.37 -3.59 6.57
N LEU A 15 1.50 -4.57 6.77
CA LEU A 15 1.83 -5.98 6.67
C LEU A 15 1.21 -6.54 5.38
N VAL A 16 2.03 -7.18 4.58
CA VAL A 16 1.63 -7.87 3.35
C VAL A 16 1.86 -9.35 3.56
N ARG A 17 0.85 -10.20 3.44
CA ARG A 17 1.05 -11.65 3.43
C ARG A 17 0.90 -12.16 2.00
N ILE A 18 1.92 -12.85 1.52
CA ILE A 18 1.93 -13.51 0.20
C ILE A 18 2.03 -15.01 0.45
N ALA A 19 1.01 -15.77 0.03
CA ALA A 19 0.94 -17.20 0.30
C ALA A 19 1.20 -17.55 1.79
N ASN A 20 0.63 -16.75 2.69
CA ASN A 20 0.79 -16.83 4.14
C ASN A 20 2.19 -16.49 4.70
N VAL A 21 3.13 -16.06 3.85
CA VAL A 21 4.44 -15.56 4.29
C VAL A 21 4.33 -14.06 4.60
N PRO A 22 4.72 -13.60 5.80
CA PRO A 22 4.60 -12.20 6.20
C PRO A 22 5.76 -11.35 5.66
N TYR A 23 5.42 -10.26 4.98
CA TYR A 23 6.33 -9.27 4.44
C TYR A 23 6.02 -7.87 4.95
N ARG A 24 7.07 -7.08 5.19
CA ARG A 24 6.98 -5.65 5.49
C ARG A 24 7.57 -4.84 4.32
N PRO A 25 6.82 -3.93 3.69
CA PRO A 25 7.37 -3.02 2.69
C PRO A 25 8.44 -2.11 3.30
N ILE A 26 9.55 -1.91 2.61
CA ILE A 26 10.61 -0.96 3.00
C ILE A 26 10.49 0.31 2.18
N SER A 27 10.48 0.13 0.85
CA SER A 27 10.49 1.23 -0.10
C SER A 27 9.92 0.78 -1.45
N PRO A 28 9.20 1.66 -2.16
CA PRO A 28 8.91 1.43 -3.56
C PRO A 28 10.20 1.45 -4.39
N SER A 29 10.28 0.60 -5.41
CA SER A 29 11.32 0.62 -6.44
C SER A 29 10.69 1.00 -7.80
N ALA A 30 11.50 1.19 -8.83
CA ALA A 30 10.99 1.43 -10.18
C ALA A 30 10.20 0.21 -10.72
N SER A 31 10.61 -0.99 -10.31
CA SER A 31 10.08 -2.29 -10.75
C SER A 31 8.99 -2.86 -9.85
N GLY A 32 8.86 -2.38 -8.61
CA GLY A 32 7.92 -2.93 -7.63
C GLY A 32 8.16 -2.38 -6.23
N TYR A 33 8.40 -3.28 -5.29
CA TYR A 33 8.62 -2.96 -3.89
C TYR A 33 9.76 -3.80 -3.32
N LEU A 34 10.61 -3.15 -2.55
CA LEU A 34 11.55 -3.83 -1.66
C LEU A 34 10.81 -4.19 -0.38
N MET A 35 10.82 -5.45 0.00
CA MET A 35 10.11 -5.98 1.17
C MET A 35 11.03 -6.83 2.05
N VAL A 36 10.82 -6.81 3.37
CA VAL A 36 11.49 -7.72 4.31
C VAL A 36 10.54 -8.83 4.70
N ARG A 37 10.99 -10.08 4.59
CA ARG A 37 10.31 -11.25 5.14
C ARG A 37 10.47 -11.27 6.66
N ASN A 38 9.36 -11.26 7.39
CA ASN A 38 9.34 -11.07 8.84
C ASN A 38 9.23 -12.37 9.66
N ASP A 39 9.18 -13.53 9.01
CA ASP A 39 9.18 -14.85 9.67
C ASP A 39 10.60 -15.40 9.93
N LEU A 40 11.63 -14.84 9.27
CA LEU A 40 13.01 -15.28 9.42
C LEU A 40 13.80 -14.36 10.38
N PRO A 41 14.59 -14.92 11.31
CA PRO A 41 15.48 -14.12 12.15
C PRO A 41 16.52 -13.42 11.28
N GLY A 42 16.58 -12.09 11.38
CA GLY A 42 17.46 -11.24 10.56
C GLY A 42 16.80 -10.62 9.33
N GLY A 43 15.59 -11.08 8.95
CA GLY A 43 14.79 -10.51 7.86
C GLY A 43 15.43 -10.66 6.48
N LEU A 44 14.85 -11.51 5.62
CA LEU A 44 15.31 -11.59 4.23
C LEU A 44 14.70 -10.44 3.43
N THR A 45 15.55 -9.59 2.85
CA THR A 45 15.08 -8.53 1.95
C THR A 45 14.92 -9.09 0.54
N GLU A 46 13.73 -8.96 -0.01
CA GLU A 46 13.35 -9.43 -1.34
C GLU A 46 12.74 -8.28 -2.14
N GLU A 47 13.09 -8.17 -3.42
CA GLU A 47 12.38 -7.28 -4.33
C GLU A 47 11.23 -8.06 -4.97
N ILE A 48 10.01 -7.54 -4.85
CA ILE A 48 8.82 -8.11 -5.46
C ILE A 48 8.33 -7.14 -6.52
N THR A 49 8.31 -7.59 -7.77
CA THR A 49 7.91 -6.75 -8.91
C THR A 49 6.41 -6.47 -8.92
N HIS A 50 6.00 -5.40 -9.62
CA HIS A 50 4.59 -5.10 -9.84
C HIS A 50 3.85 -6.26 -10.53
N GLU A 51 4.51 -6.97 -11.45
CA GLU A 51 3.93 -8.11 -12.14
C GLU A 51 3.67 -9.30 -11.22
N GLU A 52 4.60 -9.59 -10.31
CA GLU A 52 4.47 -10.65 -9.31
C GLU A 52 3.37 -10.32 -8.31
N LEU A 53 3.32 -9.09 -7.78
CA LEU A 53 2.22 -8.63 -6.94
C LEU A 53 0.87 -8.79 -7.65
N ALA A 54 0.78 -8.41 -8.93
CA ALA A 54 -0.44 -8.59 -9.71
C ALA A 54 -0.79 -10.07 -9.93
N LYS A 55 0.19 -10.97 -10.03
CA LYS A 55 -0.05 -12.43 -10.08
C LYS A 55 -0.60 -12.94 -8.76
N PHE A 56 -0.01 -12.58 -7.62
CA PHE A 56 -0.48 -13.01 -6.29
C PHE A 56 -1.89 -12.51 -6.00
N VAL A 57 -2.22 -11.26 -6.36
CA VAL A 57 -3.59 -10.76 -6.19
C VAL A 57 -4.57 -11.53 -7.05
N ARG A 58 -4.25 -11.79 -8.33
CA ARG A 58 -5.14 -12.56 -9.22
C ARG A 58 -5.40 -13.98 -8.71
N ARG A 59 -4.46 -14.56 -7.97
CA ARG A 59 -4.60 -15.88 -7.34
C ARG A 59 -5.33 -15.85 -6.00
N GLY A 60 -5.51 -14.68 -5.40
CA GLY A 60 -6.05 -14.54 -4.04
C GLY A 60 -5.04 -14.84 -2.93
N ASP A 61 -3.75 -14.92 -3.27
CA ASP A 61 -2.67 -15.26 -2.33
C ASP A 61 -2.13 -14.05 -1.57
N LEU A 62 -2.63 -12.84 -1.87
CA LEU A 62 -2.18 -11.60 -1.26
C LEU A 62 -3.20 -11.07 -0.25
N GLN A 63 -2.76 -10.88 0.99
CA GLN A 63 -3.50 -10.19 2.03
C GLN A 63 -2.74 -8.92 2.43
N HIS A 64 -3.47 -7.83 2.65
CA HIS A 64 -2.91 -6.54 3.02
C HIS A 64 -3.57 -6.03 4.30
N GLU A 65 -2.78 -5.88 5.36
CA GLU A 65 -3.18 -5.24 6.61
C GLU A 65 -2.51 -3.87 6.72
N ARG A 66 -3.30 -2.80 6.60
CA ARG A 66 -2.79 -1.43 6.61
C ARG A 66 -2.43 -0.96 8.01
N GLY A 67 -1.23 -0.44 8.20
CA GLY A 67 -0.76 0.13 9.48
C GLY A 67 -0.55 -0.91 10.58
N HIS A 68 -0.32 -2.18 10.24
CA HIS A 68 -0.05 -3.25 11.20
C HIS A 68 1.16 -2.94 12.11
N PHE A 69 2.20 -2.31 11.57
CA PHE A 69 3.40 -1.90 12.30
C PHE A 69 3.36 -0.44 12.79
N ALA A 70 2.23 0.26 12.60
CA ALA A 70 2.12 1.64 13.04
C ALA A 70 2.19 1.70 14.58
N PRO A 71 2.85 2.71 15.16
CA PRO A 71 2.84 2.96 16.60
C PRO A 71 1.41 2.99 17.15
N ALA A 72 1.20 2.49 18.37
CA ALA A 72 -0.13 2.38 18.98
C ALA A 72 -0.91 3.72 19.06
N GLN A 73 -0.21 4.86 19.07
CA GLN A 73 -0.83 6.19 19.01
C GLN A 73 -1.37 6.56 17.61
N GLU A 74 -0.81 6.00 16.55
CA GLU A 74 -1.21 6.26 15.16
C GLU A 74 -2.25 5.25 14.68
N ALA A 75 -2.17 3.99 15.11
CA ALA A 75 -3.17 2.96 14.82
C ALA A 75 -4.58 3.33 15.34
N ASN A 76 -4.64 4.07 16.45
CA ASN A 76 -5.89 4.52 17.09
C ASN A 76 -6.34 5.92 16.67
N ARG A 77 -5.59 6.60 15.78
CA ARG A 77 -6.02 7.91 15.30
C ARG A 77 -7.20 7.70 14.34
N PRO A 78 -8.36 8.34 14.55
CA PRO A 78 -9.42 8.30 13.57
C PRO A 78 -8.85 8.86 12.26
N ARG A 79 -8.79 8.01 11.22
CA ARG A 79 -8.34 8.44 9.89
C ARG A 79 -9.34 9.46 9.40
N SER A 80 -8.94 10.73 9.38
CA SER A 80 -9.82 11.76 8.84
C SER A 80 -10.01 11.52 7.34
N PRO A 81 -11.16 11.87 6.76
CA PRO A 81 -11.40 11.73 5.32
C PRO A 81 -10.29 12.36 4.47
N GLU A 82 -9.71 13.48 4.92
CA GLU A 82 -8.61 14.17 4.24
C GLU A 82 -7.31 13.34 4.24
N ALA A 83 -7.05 12.57 5.30
CA ALA A 83 -5.91 11.66 5.36
C ALA A 83 -6.06 10.46 4.41
N MET A 84 -7.30 10.02 4.16
CA MET A 84 -7.61 8.97 3.18
C MET A 84 -7.44 9.46 1.73
N MET A 85 -7.52 10.77 1.49
CA MET A 85 -7.38 11.38 0.16
C MET A 85 -5.95 11.81 -0.20
N ARG A 86 -4.93 11.60 0.65
CA ARG A 86 -3.54 11.92 0.29
C ARG A 86 -3.01 10.99 -0.80
N GLY A 87 -3.27 11.36 -2.04
CA GLY A 87 -2.99 10.64 -3.27
C GLY A 87 -3.82 11.19 -4.44
N ALA A 88 -4.94 11.83 -4.14
CA ALA A 88 -5.66 12.70 -5.07
C ALA A 88 -4.85 13.99 -5.26
N SER A 89 -4.60 14.37 -6.51
CA SER A 89 -4.07 15.69 -6.82
C SER A 89 -5.07 16.76 -6.37
N ALA A 90 -4.63 18.02 -6.23
CA ALA A 90 -5.55 19.11 -5.89
C ALA A 90 -6.73 19.19 -6.90
N GLU A 91 -6.48 18.82 -8.16
CA GLU A 91 -7.51 18.75 -9.21
C GLU A 91 -8.54 17.64 -8.97
N ASP A 92 -8.12 16.48 -8.46
CA ASP A 92 -9.03 15.36 -8.17
C ASP A 92 -9.99 15.69 -7.02
N LEU A 93 -9.50 16.44 -6.02
CA LEU A 93 -10.33 16.95 -4.91
C LEU A 93 -11.34 17.99 -5.39
N GLU A 94 -10.94 18.86 -6.32
CA GLU A 94 -11.80 19.91 -6.87
C GLU A 94 -12.90 19.31 -7.77
N GLN A 95 -12.57 18.30 -8.57
CA GLN A 95 -13.53 17.55 -9.39
C GLN A 95 -14.55 16.76 -8.54
N ALA A 96 -14.12 16.17 -7.42
CA ALA A 96 -15.03 15.50 -6.49
C ALA A 96 -16.03 16.50 -5.88
N ARG A 97 -15.56 17.68 -5.48
CA ARG A 97 -16.40 18.75 -4.91
C ARG A 97 -17.42 19.29 -5.91
N LEU A 98 -17.03 19.43 -7.18
CA LEU A 98 -17.94 19.85 -8.25
C LEU A 98 -19.07 18.84 -8.49
N ARG A 99 -18.81 17.54 -8.32
CA ARG A 99 -19.84 16.48 -8.47
C ARG A 99 -20.84 16.44 -7.31
N GLU A 100 -20.43 16.79 -6.09
CA GLU A 100 -21.34 16.86 -4.94
C GLU A 100 -22.35 18.01 -5.04
N CYS A 101 -22.03 19.07 -5.79
CA CYS A 101 -22.95 20.20 -6.02
C CYS A 101 -24.04 19.93 -7.08
N TYR A 102 -24.06 18.75 -7.70
CA TYR A 102 -25.05 18.33 -8.69
C TYR A 102 -25.94 17.17 -8.20
N VAL A 103 -26.37 17.22 -6.94
CA VAL A 103 -27.44 16.37 -6.39
C VAL A 103 -28.61 17.23 -5.96
#